data_AF-A0A1B6I692-F1
#
_entry.id   AF-A0A1B6I692-F1
#
_cell.length_a   1.000
_cell.length_b   1.000
_cell.length_c   1.000
_cell.angle_alpha   90.00
_cell.angle_beta   90.00
_cell.angle_gamma   90.00
#
_symmetry.space_group_name_H-M   'P 1'
#
loop_
_entity.id
_entity.type
_entity.pdbx_description
1 polymer ?
#
loop_
_entity_poly.entity_id
_entity_poly.type
_entity_poly.pdbx_seq_one_letter_code
_entity_poly.pdbx_strand_id
1 'polypeptide(L)'
;MENSNNSGGDKQEEEEQSIEDLIIDVECEELDLNHRRIAKIEDLEPLRCLERLYLRWNLIKRIENLSTVTTLRELELYDNQITVIENLDALVNLEILDLS
;
A
#
# COMPACT_ATOMS: atom_id res chain seq x y z
N MET A 1 -2.38 -29.42 42.36
CA MET A 1 -3.00 -29.15 41.04
C MET A 1 -2.63 -27.73 40.68
N GLU A 2 -1.50 -27.54 40.01
CA GLU A 2 -1.12 -26.24 39.46
C GLU A 2 -0.93 -26.45 37.96
N ASN A 3 -1.97 -26.12 37.19
CA ASN A 3 -1.86 -25.91 35.75
C ASN A 3 -1.66 -24.42 35.55
N SER A 4 -0.42 -24.00 35.35
CA SER A 4 -0.09 -22.68 34.82
C SER A 4 0.14 -22.82 33.32
N ASN A 5 -0.95 -22.87 32.57
CA ASN A 5 -0.93 -22.61 31.12
C ASN A 5 -1.47 -21.20 30.90
N ASN A 6 -0.57 -20.25 30.63
CA ASN A 6 -0.90 -19.18 29.71
C ASN A 6 0.36 -18.87 28.90
N SER A 7 0.42 -19.53 27.75
CA SER A 7 1.37 -19.31 26.67
C SER A 7 1.45 -17.82 26.37
N GLY A 8 2.67 -17.27 26.49
CA GLY A 8 2.97 -15.95 25.95
C GLY A 8 2.59 -15.94 24.48
N GLY A 9 1.72 -15.00 24.11
CA GLY A 9 1.30 -14.83 22.73
C GLY A 9 2.53 -14.57 21.88
N ASP A 10 2.80 -15.50 20.97
CA ASP A 10 3.74 -15.33 19.88
C ASP A 10 3.29 -14.09 19.09
N LYS A 11 3.95 -12.95 19.31
CA LYS A 11 4.00 -11.91 18.30
C LYS A 11 4.86 -12.47 17.18
N GLN A 12 4.27 -13.24 16.29
CA GLN A 12 4.83 -13.41 14.96
C GLN A 12 4.74 -12.02 14.33
N GLU A 13 5.86 -11.29 14.36
CA GLU A 13 6.09 -10.19 13.43
C GLU A 13 6.00 -10.82 12.04
N GLU A 14 4.79 -10.84 11.48
CA GLU A 14 4.62 -11.33 10.14
C GLU A 14 5.50 -10.45 9.23
N GLU A 15 6.39 -11.03 8.43
CA GLU A 15 7.38 -10.28 7.63
C GLU A 15 6.71 -9.34 6.63
N GLU A 16 6.85 -8.02 6.81
CA GLU A 16 6.31 -7.01 5.88
C GLU A 16 7.04 -7.12 4.53
N GLN A 17 6.32 -6.93 3.41
CA GLN A 17 6.92 -6.91 2.08
C GLN A 17 7.18 -5.45 1.66
N SER A 18 8.30 -5.21 0.99
CA SER A 18 8.59 -3.92 0.35
C SER A 18 8.23 -3.96 -1.14
N ILE A 19 7.84 -2.80 -1.69
CA ILE A 19 7.62 -2.65 -3.13
C ILE A 19 8.95 -2.72 -3.90
N GLU A 20 10.07 -2.30 -3.29
CA GLU A 20 11.41 -2.26 -3.91
C GLU A 20 11.87 -3.66 -4.39
N ASP A 21 11.40 -4.73 -3.72
CA ASP A 21 11.74 -6.12 -4.03
C ASP A 21 10.98 -6.70 -5.24
N LEU A 22 10.01 -5.95 -5.79
CA LEU A 22 9.14 -6.41 -6.85
C LEU A 22 9.67 -6.01 -8.22
N ILE A 23 9.67 -6.96 -9.15
CA ILE A 23 9.94 -6.67 -10.56
C ILE A 23 8.67 -6.08 -11.17
N ILE A 24 8.68 -4.77 -11.43
CA ILE A 24 7.56 -4.00 -11.99
C ILE A 24 7.97 -3.47 -13.37
N ASP A 25 7.05 -3.55 -14.32
CA ASP A 25 7.23 -2.91 -15.63
C ASP A 25 6.98 -1.39 -15.50
N VAL A 26 7.97 -0.59 -15.87
CA VAL A 26 7.92 0.88 -15.74
C VAL A 26 6.94 1.54 -16.71
N GLU A 27 6.56 0.84 -17.78
CA GLU A 27 5.59 1.33 -18.76
C GLU A 27 4.16 0.85 -18.46
N CYS A 28 3.91 0.22 -17.30
CA CYS A 28 2.58 -0.25 -16.96
C CYS A 28 1.61 0.91 -16.66
N GLU A 29 0.36 0.75 -17.08
CA GLU A 29 -0.75 1.64 -16.73
C GLU A 29 -1.51 1.17 -15.48
N GLU A 30 -1.33 -0.09 -15.10
CA GLU A 30 -2.04 -0.73 -13.99
C GLU A 30 -1.07 -1.58 -13.17
N LEU A 31 -1.13 -1.40 -11.85
CA LEU A 31 -0.29 -2.10 -10.89
C LEU A 31 -1.14 -2.71 -9.77
N ASP A 32 -1.23 -4.04 -9.76
CA ASP A 32 -1.91 -4.81 -8.72
C ASP A 32 -0.91 -5.33 -7.66
N LEU A 33 -1.01 -4.75 -6.47
CA LEU A 33 -0.24 -5.07 -5.29
C LEU A 33 -1.14 -5.52 -4.12
N ASN A 34 -2.29 -6.10 -4.43
CA ASN A 34 -3.22 -6.59 -3.43
C ASN A 34 -2.64 -7.78 -2.64
N HIS A 35 -2.95 -7.86 -1.34
CA HIS A 35 -2.57 -8.97 -0.46
C HIS A 35 -1.06 -9.24 -0.34
N ARG A 36 -0.23 -8.19 -0.40
CA ARG A 36 1.23 -8.33 -0.35
C ARG A 36 1.84 -7.98 1.00
N ARG A 37 1.04 -7.62 2.00
CA ARG A 37 1.52 -7.23 3.34
C ARG A 37 2.51 -6.05 3.26
N ILE A 38 2.26 -5.15 2.31
CA ILE A 38 3.05 -3.93 2.09
C ILE A 38 2.75 -2.94 3.21
N ALA A 39 3.78 -2.44 3.90
CA ALA A 39 3.60 -1.49 4.99
C ALA A 39 3.79 -0.02 4.58
N LYS A 40 4.46 0.21 3.44
CA LYS A 40 4.82 1.53 2.94
C LYS A 40 4.65 1.62 1.43
N ILE A 41 4.23 2.80 0.99
CA ILE A 41 4.19 3.16 -0.43
C ILE A 41 5.56 3.75 -0.77
N GLU A 42 6.32 3.10 -1.64
CA GLU A 42 7.68 3.51 -2.04
C GLU A 42 7.97 3.00 -3.46
N ASP A 43 9.04 3.53 -4.08
CA ASP A 43 9.53 3.11 -5.41
C ASP A 43 8.54 3.24 -6.58
N LEU A 44 7.65 4.24 -6.51
CA LEU A 44 6.70 4.56 -7.59
C LEU A 44 7.21 5.63 -8.57
N GLU A 45 8.34 6.28 -8.28
CA GLU A 45 8.95 7.34 -9.10
C GLU A 45 9.24 6.96 -10.57
N PRO A 46 9.60 5.69 -10.89
CA PRO A 46 9.78 5.25 -12.26
C PRO A 46 8.48 5.09 -13.04
N LEU A 47 7.33 4.92 -12.37
CA LEU A 47 6.05 4.52 -12.98
C LEU A 47 5.30 5.72 -13.56
N ARG A 48 5.87 6.34 -14.58
CA ARG A 48 5.36 7.59 -15.19
C ARG A 48 4.06 7.44 -15.97
N CYS A 49 3.67 6.21 -16.29
CA CYS A 49 2.47 5.89 -17.06
C CYS A 49 1.34 5.31 -16.19
N LEU A 50 1.56 5.14 -14.88
CA LEU A 50 0.61 4.45 -14.01
C LEU A 50 -0.69 5.25 -13.87
N GLU A 51 -1.80 4.63 -14.24
CA GLU A 51 -3.15 5.20 -14.11
C GLU A 51 -3.95 4.55 -12.98
N ARG A 52 -3.72 3.27 -12.68
CA ARG A 52 -4.48 2.51 -11.69
C ARG A 52 -3.56 1.78 -10.72
N LEU A 53 -3.72 2.04 -9.42
CA LEU A 53 -2.91 1.43 -8.36
C LEU A 53 -3.81 0.75 -7.34
N TYR A 54 -3.66 -0.56 -7.22
CA TYR A 54 -4.43 -1.39 -6.29
C TYR A 54 -3.52 -1.88 -5.16
N LEU A 55 -3.81 -1.42 -3.95
CA LEU A 55 -3.06 -1.71 -2.73
C LEU A 55 -4.00 -2.25 -1.64
N ARG A 56 -5.06 -2.96 -2.03
CA ARG A 56 -6.05 -3.51 -1.10
C ARG A 56 -5.43 -4.61 -0.22
N TRP A 57 -5.91 -4.74 1.02
CA TRP A 57 -5.47 -5.78 1.97
C TRP A 57 -3.95 -5.75 2.21
N ASN A 58 -3.44 -4.57 2.54
CA ASN A 58 -2.05 -4.34 2.89
C ASN A 58 -1.95 -3.78 4.32
N LEU A 59 -0.74 -3.42 4.74
CA LEU A 59 -0.42 -2.93 6.08
C LEU A 59 -0.08 -1.44 6.09
N ILE A 60 -0.52 -0.70 5.07
CA ILE A 60 -0.15 0.71 4.86
C ILE A 60 -0.78 1.55 5.97
N LYS A 61 0.05 2.35 6.64
CA LYS A 61 -0.38 3.22 7.75
C LYS A 61 -0.56 4.66 7.34
N ARG A 62 0.08 5.08 6.25
CA ARG A 62 0.12 6.47 5.78
C ARG A 62 0.13 6.51 4.27
N ILE A 63 -0.55 7.50 3.72
CA ILE A 63 -0.48 7.84 2.30
C ILE A 63 0.76 8.70 2.12
N GLU A 64 1.74 8.23 1.35
CA GLU A 64 3.01 8.92 1.11
C GLU A 64 3.59 8.52 -0.25
N ASN A 65 4.58 9.26 -0.74
CA ASN A 65 5.34 8.98 -1.97
C ASN A 65 4.51 8.84 -3.27
N LEU A 66 3.32 9.44 -3.31
CA LEU A 66 2.46 9.48 -4.51
C LEU A 66 2.68 10.74 -5.38
N SER A 67 3.61 11.62 -5.02
CA SER A 67 3.78 12.91 -5.68
C SER A 67 4.31 12.84 -7.11
N THR A 68 4.91 11.71 -7.50
CA THR A 68 5.50 11.48 -8.81
C THR A 68 4.53 10.83 -9.80
N VAL A 69 3.55 10.07 -9.32
CA VAL A 69 2.51 9.38 -10.12
C VAL A 69 1.31 10.28 -10.41
N THR A 70 1.57 11.47 -10.96
CA THR A 70 0.53 12.46 -11.27
C THR A 70 -0.48 12.00 -12.33
N THR A 71 -0.19 10.91 -13.04
CA THR A 71 -1.07 10.26 -14.04
C THR A 71 -2.17 9.41 -13.41
N LEU A 72 -2.09 9.14 -12.11
CA LEU A 72 -3.02 8.25 -11.42
C LEU A 72 -4.46 8.76 -11.47
N ARG A 73 -5.37 7.89 -11.93
CA ARG A 73 -6.82 8.09 -12.00
C ARG A 73 -7.57 7.26 -10.96
N GLU A 74 -7.01 6.14 -10.54
CA GLU A 74 -7.64 5.24 -9.58
C GLU A 74 -6.63 4.78 -8.53
N LEU A 75 -6.97 5.01 -7.27
CA LEU A 75 -6.21 4.58 -6.10
C LEU A 75 -7.11 3.81 -5.14
N GLU A 76 -6.78 2.56 -4.90
CA GLU A 76 -7.53 1.71 -3.97
C GLU A 76 -6.65 1.25 -2.82
N LEU A 77 -7.01 1.67 -1.62
CA LEU A 77 -6.33 1.38 -0.36
C LEU A 77 -7.29 0.73 0.65
N TYR A 78 -8.37 0.09 0.17
CA TYR A 78 -9.30 -0.68 0.99
C TYR A 78 -8.58 -1.68 1.90
N ASP A 79 -9.02 -1.81 3.16
CA ASP A 79 -8.46 -2.74 4.14
C ASP A 79 -6.94 -2.52 4.36
N ASN A 80 -6.60 -1.29 4.73
CA ASN A 80 -5.29 -0.86 5.22
C ASN A 80 -5.39 -0.27 6.64
N GLN A 81 -4.28 0.20 7.20
CA GLN A 81 -4.20 0.79 8.54
C GLN A 81 -4.12 2.33 8.52
N ILE A 82 -4.65 2.96 7.47
CA ILE A 82 -4.62 4.41 7.27
C ILE A 82 -5.63 5.06 8.23
N THR A 83 -5.16 6.04 9.01
CA THR A 83 -5.98 6.76 9.99
C THR A 83 -6.18 8.24 9.65
N VAL A 84 -5.39 8.76 8.71
CA VAL A 84 -5.41 10.16 8.28
C VAL A 84 -5.29 10.19 6.76
N ILE A 85 -6.15 11.01 6.15
CA ILE A 85 -6.09 11.29 4.71
C ILE A 85 -5.19 12.50 4.51
N GLU A 86 -4.02 12.29 3.91
CA GLU A 86 -3.00 13.31 3.64
C GLU A 86 -2.24 13.01 2.34
N ASN A 87 -1.44 13.96 1.85
CA ASN A 87 -0.49 13.78 0.74
C ASN A 87 -1.10 13.37 -0.62
N LEU A 88 -2.33 13.83 -0.92
CA LEU A 88 -3.02 13.57 -2.19
C LEU A 88 -2.98 14.78 -3.15
N ASP A 89 -2.38 15.90 -2.76
CA ASP A 89 -2.46 17.18 -3.51
C ASP A 89 -1.87 17.11 -4.92
N ALA A 90 -0.91 16.21 -5.15
CA ALA A 90 -0.27 16.01 -6.45
C ALA A 90 -1.11 15.16 -7.43
N LEU A 91 -2.10 14.41 -6.93
CA LEU A 91 -2.91 13.48 -7.72
C LEU A 91 -4.06 14.23 -8.42
N VAL A 92 -3.70 15.22 -9.24
CA VAL A 92 -4.64 16.14 -9.88
C VAL A 92 -5.60 15.47 -10.87
N ASN A 93 -5.28 14.25 -11.32
CA ASN A 93 -6.08 13.46 -12.25
C ASN A 93 -6.87 12.35 -11.55
N LEU A 94 -6.86 12.27 -10.21
CA LEU A 94 -7.53 11.22 -9.46
C LEU A 94 -9.04 11.32 -9.61
N GLU A 95 -9.66 10.27 -10.13
CA GLU A 95 -11.10 10.15 -10.35
C GLU A 95 -11.75 9.23 -9.30
N ILE A 96 -11.03 8.17 -8.91
CA ILE A 96 -11.49 7.16 -7.96
C ILE A 96 -10.49 7.05 -6.81
N LEU A 97 -11.00 7.18 -5.58
CA LEU A 97 -10.27 6.94 -4.35
C LEU A 97 -11.11 6.05 -3.44
N ASP A 98 -10.62 4.84 -3.17
CA ASP A 98 -11.22 3.91 -2.21
C ASP A 98 -10.33 3.77 -0.96
N LEU A 99 -10.90 4.06 0.21
CA LEU A 99 -10.25 4.01 1.52
C LEU A 99 -11.07 3.17 2.52
N SER A 100 -12.00 2.34 2.03
CA SER A 100 -13.00 1.66 2.87
C SER A 100 -12.41 0.59 3.80
#